data_AF-A0A0B3AEZ0-F1
#
_entry.id   AF-A0A0B3AEZ0-F1
#
_cell.length_a   1.000
_cell.length_b   1.000
_cell.length_c   1.000
_cell.angle_alpha   90.00
_cell.angle_beta   90.00
_cell.angle_gamma   90.00
#
_symmetry.space_group_name_H-M   'P 1'
#
loop_
_entity.id
_entity.type
_entity.pdbx_description
1 polymer ?
#
loop_
_entity_poly.entity_id
_entity_poly.type
_entity_poly.pdbx_seq_one_letter_code
_entity_poly.pdbx_strand_id
1 'polypeptide(L)' 'SIDGARALALIKGLPPEYRDVVFMRYVQEFSLEEIAEVTGESKNTLSVRIHRGLKKLKELFEHATRN' A
#
# COMPACT_ATOMS: atom_id res chain seq x y z
N SER A 1 10.10 -17.66 1.98
CA SER A 1 10.09 -16.29 2.54
C SER A 1 9.82 -15.31 1.42
N ILE A 2 8.86 -14.40 1.56
CA ILE A 2 8.72 -13.30 0.59
C ILE A 2 9.94 -12.41 0.79
N ASP A 3 10.79 -12.30 -0.22
CA ASP A 3 11.87 -11.32 -0.20
C ASP A 3 11.30 -9.90 -0.38
N GLY A 4 11.99 -8.89 0.17
CA GLY A 4 11.54 -7.50 0.11
C GLY A 4 11.40 -6.98 -1.33
N ALA A 5 12.14 -7.54 -2.28
CA ALA A 5 12.06 -7.18 -3.69
C ALA A 5 10.70 -7.55 -4.28
N ARG A 6 10.18 -8.74 -3.99
CA ARG A 6 8.85 -9.19 -4.44
C ARG A 6 7.74 -8.39 -3.79
N ALA A 7 7.86 -8.05 -2.51
CA ALA A 7 6.89 -7.17 -1.83
C ALA A 7 6.82 -5.79 -2.49
N LEU A 8 7.98 -5.18 -2.79
CA LEU A 8 8.05 -3.88 -3.45
C LEU A 8 7.48 -3.92 -4.88
N ALA A 9 7.74 -4.99 -5.63
CA ALA A 9 7.18 -5.17 -6.97
C ALA A 9 5.64 -5.24 -6.94
N LEU A 10 5.07 -5.95 -5.97
CA LEU A 10 3.62 -6.05 -5.80
C LEU A 10 2.99 -4.71 -5.40
N ILE A 11 3.63 -3.94 -4.52
CA ILE A 11 3.19 -2.59 -4.17
C ILE A 11 3.17 -1.69 -5.42
N LYS A 12 4.22 -1.76 -6.26
CA LYS A 12 4.25 -1.02 -7.54
C LYS A 12 3.12 -1.42 -8.50
N GLY A 13 2.61 -2.65 -8.39
CA GLY A 13 1.46 -3.13 -9.16
C GLY A 13 0.09 -2.63 -8.68
N LEU A 14 0.02 -1.95 -7.53
CA LEU A 14 -1.24 -1.38 -7.05
C LEU A 14 -1.70 -0.21 -7.93
N PRO A 15 -3.03 0.00 -8.04
CA PRO A 15 -3.58 1.24 -8.60
C PRO A 15 -2.97 2.47 -7.92
N PRO A 16 -2.68 3.56 -8.66
CA PRO A 16 -2.01 4.75 -8.12
C PRO A 16 -2.70 5.31 -6.87
N GLU A 17 -4.03 5.27 -6.82
CA GLU A 17 -4.81 5.76 -5.69
C GLU A 17 -4.58 4.98 -4.38
N TYR A 18 -3.99 3.79 -4.40
CA TYR A 18 -3.65 3.05 -3.19
C TYR A 18 -2.15 2.88 -2.98
N ARG A 19 -1.38 2.90 -4.07
CA ARG A 19 0.06 2.64 -4.08
C ARG A 19 0.82 3.54 -3.12
N ASP A 20 0.64 4.85 -3.24
CA ASP A 20 1.48 5.81 -2.53
C ASP A 20 1.23 5.76 -1.01
N VAL A 21 -0.02 5.63 -0.59
CA VAL A 21 -0.37 5.52 0.84
C VAL A 21 0.07 4.19 1.46
N VAL A 22 0.03 3.09 0.70
CA VAL A 22 0.56 1.80 1.15
C VAL A 22 2.09 1.84 1.23
N PHE A 23 2.75 2.47 0.24
CA PHE A 23 4.19 2.64 0.23
C PHE A 23 4.67 3.49 1.41
N MET A 24 4.07 4.66 1.63
CA MET A 24 4.41 5.50 2.78
C MET A 24 4.22 4.76 4.10
N ARG A 25 3.10 4.04 4.27
CA ARG A 25 2.78 3.37 5.54
C ARG A 25 3.71 2.20 5.88
N TYR A 26 4.06 1.39 4.88
CA TYR A 26 4.72 0.09 5.11
C TYR A 26 6.16 -0.01 4.59
N VAL A 27 6.56 0.87 3.68
CA VAL A 27 7.94 0.91 3.16
C VAL A 27 8.71 2.08 3.76
N GLN A 28 8.08 3.25 3.91
CA GLN A 28 8.70 4.41 4.54
C GLN A 28 8.36 4.55 6.04
N GLU A 29 7.54 3.64 6.56
CA GLU A 29 7.15 3.55 7.98
C GLU A 29 6.46 4.80 8.55
N PHE A 30 5.86 5.63 7.69
CA PHE A 30 5.11 6.81 8.13
C PHE A 30 3.86 6.42 8.92
N SER A 31 3.54 7.23 9.92
CA SER A 31 2.26 7.22 10.65
C SER A 31 1.12 7.76 9.78
N LEU A 32 -0.13 7.53 10.19
CA LEU A 32 -1.30 8.11 9.49
C LEU A 32 -1.31 9.64 9.58
N GLU A 33 -0.78 10.17 10.69
CA GLU A 33 -0.56 11.60 10.95
C GLU A 33 0.38 12.20 9.90
N GLU A 34 1.58 11.65 9.75
CA GLU A 34 2.58 12.15 8.78
C GLU A 34 2.07 12.04 7.34
N ILE A 35 1.36 10.96 7.00
CA ILE A 35 0.76 10.81 5.67
C ILE A 35 -0.31 11.87 5.44
N ALA A 36 -1.14 12.18 6.45
CA ALA A 36 -2.14 13.25 6.35
C ALA A 36 -1.49 14.63 6.15
N GLU A 37 -0.39 14.91 6.84
CA GLU A 37 0.37 16.15 6.68
C GLU A 37 1.01 16.26 5.28
N VAL A 38 1.55 15.17 4.74
CA VAL A 38 2.18 15.14 3.41
C VAL A 38 1.16 15.23 2.28
N THR A 39 0.02 14.54 2.42
CA THR A 39 -0.98 14.42 1.33
C THR A 39 -2.08 15.48 1.39
N GLY A 40 -2.28 16.12 2.54
CA GLY A 40 -3.43 17.00 2.79
C GLY A 40 -4.76 16.25 2.92
N GLU A 41 -4.76 14.92 2.96
CA GLU A 41 -5.96 14.11 3.08
C GLU A 41 -6.32 13.82 4.54
N SER A 42 -7.61 13.60 4.80
CA SER A 42 -8.06 13.19 6.13
C SER A 42 -7.56 11.79 6.48
N LYS A 43 -7.25 11.54 7.75
CA LYS A 43 -6.90 10.20 8.27
C LYS A 43 -7.96 9.14 7.94
N ASN A 44 -9.24 9.52 7.89
CA ASN A 44 -10.33 8.62 7.49
C ASN A 44 -10.20 8.20 6.02
N THR A 45 -9.93 9.14 5.13
CA THR A 45 -9.68 8.87 3.70
C THR A 45 -8.47 7.93 3.55
N LEU A 46 -7.38 8.24 4.24
CA LEU A 46 -6.14 7.45 4.21
C LEU A 46 -6.35 6.04 4.74
N SER A 47 -7.06 5.87 5.85
CA SER A 47 -7.41 4.56 6.41
C SER A 47 -8.19 3.70 5.41
N VAL A 48 -9.19 4.28 4.74
CA VAL A 48 -9.98 3.59 3.69
C VAL A 48 -9.08 3.20 2.50
N ARG A 49 -8.22 4.11 2.03
CA ARG A 49 -7.30 3.83 0.92
C ARG A 49 -6.29 2.74 1.26
N ILE A 50 -5.73 2.76 2.47
CA ILE A 50 -4.80 1.73 2.95
C ILE A 50 -5.52 0.37 3.00
N HIS A 51 -6.71 0.31 3.60
CA HIS A 51 -7.47 -0.95 3.67
C HIS A 51 -7.76 -1.53 2.29
N ARG A 52 -8.23 -0.70 1.35
CA ARG A 52 -8.49 -1.11 -0.05
C ARG A 52 -7.21 -1.52 -0.77
N GLY A 53 -6.12 -0.80 -0.54
CA GLY A 53 -4.80 -1.11 -1.08
C GLY A 53 -4.29 -2.46 -0.62
N LEU A 54 -4.39 -2.77 0.68
CA LEU A 54 -3.99 -4.08 1.22
C LEU A 54 -4.84 -5.22 0.67
N LYS A 55 -6.16 -5.02 0.52
CA LYS A 55 -7.03 -6.01 -0.13
C LYS A 55 -6.57 -6.29 -1.56
N LYS A 56 -6.26 -5.23 -2.33
CA LYS A 56 -5.79 -5.38 -3.71
C LYS A 56 -4.40 -6.02 -3.79
N LEU A 57 -3.53 -5.70 -2.85
CA LEU A 57 -2.19 -6.27 -2.75
C LEU A 57 -2.26 -7.78 -2.49
N LYS A 58 -3.19 -8.22 -1.63
CA LYS A 58 -3.48 -9.63 -1.40
C LYS A 58 -3.93 -10.33 -2.68
N GLU A 59 -4.87 -9.73 -3.43
CA GLU A 59 -5.31 -10.29 -4.72
C GLU A 59 -4.12 -10.45 -5.68
N LEU A 60 -3.30 -9.42 -5.85
CA LEU A 60 -2.10 -9.46 -6.70
C LEU A 60 -1.11 -10.55 -6.26
N PHE A 61 -0.87 -10.67 -4.95
CA PHE A 61 0.00 -11.71 -4.40
C PHE A 61 -0.53 -13.10 -4.74
N GLU A 62 -1.81 -13.35 -4.50
CA GLU A 62 -2.40 -14.65 -4.78
C GLU A 62 -2.39 -15.01 -6.28
N HIS A 63 -2.62 -14.03 -7.17
CA HIS A 63 -2.47 -14.23 -8.61
C HIS A 63 -1.01 -14.55 -8.99
N ALA A 64 -0.04 -13.87 -8.37
CA ALA A 64 1.38 -14.10 -8.63
C ALA A 64 1.92 -15.41 -8.05
N THR A 65 1.21 -16.08 -7.14
CA THR A 65 1.59 -17.39 -6.58
C THR A 65 0.84 -18.57 -7.21
N ARG A 66 -0.25 -18.31 -7.95
CA ARG A 66 -1.03 -19.32 -8.67
C ARG A 66 -0.53 -19.58 -10.10
N ASN A 67 0.43 -18.78 -10.58
CA ASN A 67 1.18 -18.97 -11.83
C ASN A 67 2.58 -19.50 -11.52
#